data_AF-A0A1B1N5I3-F1
#
_entry.id   AF-A0A1B1N5I3-F1
#
_cell.length_a   1.000
_cell.length_b   1.000
_cell.length_c   1.000
_cell.angle_alpha   90.00
_cell.angle_beta   90.00
_cell.angle_gamma   90.00
#
_symmetry.space_group_name_H-M   'P 1'
#
loop_
_entity.id
_entity.type
_entity.pdbx_description
1 polymer ?
#
loop_
_entity_poly.entity_id
_entity_poly.type
_entity_poly.pdbx_seq_one_letter_code
_entity_poly.pdbx_strand_id
1 'polypeptide(L)'
;MKISNQQLFWMILMLNVGINLLIAINLVIRSGHQDAWLSSMISGLVGLGAVYLGTIVSLRHPNQTLVKFSTVILGKWLGKLVVIPYMAQWFIVIPLIMRDQYHFVHTNVLFMTPAWMIIGSLLLVMIYTVLQGGIEIIARCTQLWAPILIVIMILTFGFTLNNLDWRALFPVYGLTGMGPILTGSLVPASLLAESVNIMMLIAFVDKPDKKTKRAALSGLLMSAFFITMGILWVLMTFGWHIASKLKYPFFDMVKLVYLMEFIQNMDILIMAVWLVSIFVKMSIYLFIAGYGLAQWVGKEKRWKHFVIVPVLTTSVLSFLLIRSNLPNELIMNRLWISIFLPLNGYVIPLLLLIVSAIRFRSGKPGKQSGDQKATSGQETNEDQNQTSAGGQDLPAGQDPSNHPNSSGDHQDKDQQQSKDVSQEGNGQQTSDEQQSFESEEQKQAGNEQQAAGGQQTHEQRPAAQEGNQRESGSQRQDSNQEES
;
A
#
# COMPACT_ATOMS: atom_id res chain seq x y z
N MET A 1 -3.42 -17.66 14.55
CA MET A 1 -2.90 -17.00 13.35
C MET A 1 -1.41 -17.23 13.32
N LYS A 2 -0.95 -18.15 12.46
CA LYS A 2 0.47 -18.44 12.26
C LYS A 2 0.79 -18.40 10.77
N ILE A 3 1.94 -17.85 10.40
CA ILE A 3 2.41 -17.76 9.00
C ILE A 3 3.78 -18.41 8.85
N SER A 4 4.05 -18.95 7.67
CA SER A 4 5.35 -19.53 7.33
C SER A 4 6.34 -18.46 6.83
N ASN A 5 7.64 -18.75 6.89
CA ASN A 5 8.67 -17.86 6.32
C ASN A 5 8.50 -17.66 4.80
N GLN A 6 7.99 -18.67 4.08
CA GLN A 6 7.69 -18.55 2.65
C GLN A 6 6.50 -17.62 2.41
N GLN A 7 5.45 -17.71 3.23
CA GLN A 7 4.32 -16.79 3.16
C GLN A 7 4.76 -15.35 3.43
N LEU A 8 5.64 -15.13 4.40
CA LEU A 8 6.21 -13.82 4.69
C LEU A 8 6.95 -13.24 3.47
N PHE A 9 7.76 -14.04 2.77
CA PHE A 9 8.42 -13.65 1.54
C PHE A 9 7.41 -13.19 0.48
N TRP A 10 6.37 -13.99 0.22
CA TRP A 10 5.34 -13.67 -0.76
C TRP A 10 4.53 -12.42 -0.40
N MET A 11 4.25 -12.22 0.89
CA MET A 11 3.57 -11.03 1.39
C MET A 11 4.38 -9.75 1.13
N ILE A 12 5.68 -9.76 1.39
CA ILE A 12 6.54 -8.59 1.14
C ILE A 12 6.63 -8.31 -0.35
N LEU A 13 6.77 -9.35 -1.18
CA LEU A 13 6.80 -9.19 -2.62
C LEU A 13 5.54 -8.47 -3.12
N MET A 14 4.37 -8.96 -2.73
CA MET A 14 3.08 -8.37 -3.11
C MET A 14 2.86 -6.98 -2.52
N LEU A 15 3.32 -6.73 -1.29
CA LEU A 15 3.22 -5.43 -0.63
C LEU A 15 3.97 -4.32 -1.39
N ASN A 16 5.06 -4.67 -2.08
CA ASN A 16 5.88 -3.68 -2.77
C ASN A 16 5.56 -3.60 -4.26
N VAL A 17 5.45 -4.70 -4.99
CA VAL A 17 5.45 -4.66 -6.46
C VAL A 17 4.27 -3.87 -7.03
N GLY A 18 3.04 -4.11 -6.56
CA GLY A 18 1.82 -3.57 -7.17
C GLY A 18 1.82 -2.04 -7.31
N ILE A 19 1.79 -1.31 -6.19
CA ILE A 19 1.64 0.15 -6.24
C ILE A 19 2.91 0.87 -6.71
N ASN A 20 4.09 0.30 -6.46
CA ASN A 20 5.34 0.92 -6.89
C ASN A 20 5.49 0.91 -8.42
N LEU A 21 5.06 -0.17 -9.09
CA LEU A 21 5.09 -0.21 -10.56
C LEU A 21 4.19 0.84 -11.21
N LEU A 22 3.06 1.22 -10.58
CA LEU A 22 2.19 2.24 -11.15
C LEU A 22 2.64 3.66 -10.83
N ILE A 23 2.93 3.95 -9.57
CA ILE A 23 3.09 5.33 -9.11
C ILE A 23 4.56 5.72 -9.04
N ALA A 24 5.40 4.84 -8.47
CA ALA A 24 6.80 5.20 -8.21
C ALA A 24 7.56 5.42 -9.53
N ILE A 25 7.27 4.64 -10.57
CA ILE A 25 7.99 4.74 -11.86
C ILE A 25 7.92 6.16 -12.45
N ASN A 26 6.74 6.77 -12.52
CA ASN A 26 6.62 8.13 -13.04
C ASN A 26 7.43 9.15 -12.20
N LEU A 27 7.30 9.08 -10.87
CA LEU A 27 7.94 10.03 -9.95
C LEU A 27 9.47 9.93 -9.98
N VAL A 28 10.00 8.71 -10.11
CA VAL A 28 11.44 8.47 -10.22
C VAL A 28 11.98 8.95 -11.55
N ILE A 29 11.28 8.67 -12.66
CA ILE A 29 11.70 9.12 -14.00
C ILE A 29 11.64 10.65 -14.12
N ARG A 30 10.66 11.31 -13.49
CA ARG A 30 10.57 12.77 -13.44
C ARG A 30 11.78 13.42 -12.78
N SER A 31 12.30 12.81 -11.72
CA SER A 31 13.39 13.38 -10.92
C SER A 31 14.77 12.90 -11.40
N GLY A 32 14.91 11.61 -11.69
CA GLY A 32 16.16 10.96 -12.08
C GLY A 32 16.37 10.87 -13.60
N HIS A 33 15.43 11.37 -14.41
CA HIS A 33 15.48 11.36 -15.88
C HIS A 33 15.84 9.98 -16.44
N GLN A 34 16.82 9.90 -17.35
CA GLN A 34 17.31 8.66 -17.95
C GLN A 34 18.04 7.74 -16.95
N ASP A 35 18.56 8.29 -15.85
CA ASP A 35 19.32 7.56 -14.83
C ASP A 35 18.43 7.11 -13.65
N ALA A 36 17.11 7.21 -13.81
CA ALA A 36 16.10 6.80 -12.83
C ALA A 36 16.24 5.34 -12.35
N TRP A 37 16.80 4.46 -13.18
CA TRP A 37 17.09 3.09 -12.80
C TRP A 37 18.18 3.00 -11.71
N LEU A 38 19.20 3.87 -11.74
CA LEU A 38 20.21 4.00 -10.67
C LEU A 38 19.56 4.51 -9.38
N SER A 39 18.67 5.50 -9.48
CA SER A 39 17.87 5.97 -8.35
C SER A 39 17.13 4.81 -7.69
N SER A 40 16.47 3.95 -8.47
CA SER A 40 15.75 2.78 -7.97
C SER A 40 16.67 1.77 -7.26
N MET A 41 17.90 1.56 -7.76
CA MET A 41 18.87 0.68 -7.08
C MET A 41 19.25 1.22 -5.71
N ILE A 42 19.51 2.53 -5.60
CA ILE A 42 19.79 3.20 -4.32
C ILE A 42 18.59 3.04 -3.38
N SER A 43 17.37 3.20 -3.88
CA SER A 43 16.14 2.99 -3.11
C SER A 43 15.99 1.58 -2.58
N GLY A 44 16.39 0.58 -3.37
CA GLY A 44 16.49 -0.82 -2.93
C GLY A 44 17.40 -0.98 -1.72
N LEU A 45 18.57 -0.36 -1.74
CA LEU A 45 19.52 -0.40 -0.61
C LEU A 45 18.97 0.30 0.64
N VAL A 46 18.33 1.46 0.47
CA VAL A 46 17.68 2.20 1.56
C VAL A 46 16.57 1.31 2.17
N GLY A 47 15.64 0.82 1.35
CA GLY A 47 14.58 -0.10 1.81
C GLY A 47 15.12 -1.34 2.52
N LEU A 48 16.19 -1.97 2.00
CA LEU A 48 16.84 -3.13 2.62
C LEU A 48 17.38 -2.79 4.01
N GLY A 49 17.97 -1.61 4.19
CA GLY A 49 18.42 -1.11 5.49
C GLY A 49 17.26 -1.01 6.49
N ALA A 50 16.13 -0.43 6.09
CA ALA A 50 14.95 -0.29 6.96
C ALA A 50 14.38 -1.66 7.37
N VAL A 51 14.19 -2.58 6.41
CA VAL A 51 13.69 -3.94 6.68
C VAL A 51 14.67 -4.74 7.53
N TYR A 52 15.98 -4.60 7.29
CA TYR A 52 17.02 -5.25 8.08
C TYR A 52 16.94 -4.81 9.55
N LEU A 53 16.86 -3.51 9.81
CA LEU A 53 16.73 -2.96 11.16
C LEU A 53 15.46 -3.46 11.84
N GLY A 54 14.31 -3.31 11.19
CA GLY A 54 13.03 -3.75 11.73
C GLY A 54 13.02 -5.25 12.06
N THR A 55 13.55 -6.06 11.14
CA THR A 55 13.60 -7.52 11.33
C THR A 55 14.51 -7.93 12.48
N ILE A 56 15.68 -7.29 12.65
CA ILE A 56 16.57 -7.60 13.77
C ILE A 56 15.93 -7.27 15.10
N VAL A 57 15.26 -6.12 15.22
CA VAL A 57 14.56 -5.74 16.45
C VAL A 57 13.48 -6.77 16.77
N SER A 58 12.65 -7.14 15.79
CA SER A 58 11.59 -8.14 15.98
C SER A 58 12.12 -9.52 16.34
N LEU A 59 13.26 -9.96 15.77
CA LEU A 59 13.86 -11.25 16.10
C LEU A 59 14.45 -11.31 17.52
N ARG A 60 14.78 -10.16 18.14
CA ARG A 60 15.16 -10.09 19.56
C ARG A 60 13.96 -10.22 20.50
N HIS A 61 12.75 -9.96 20.00
CA HIS A 61 11.50 -10.01 20.76
C HIS A 61 10.48 -10.94 20.07
N PRO A 62 10.78 -12.24 19.99
CA PRO A 62 9.94 -13.19 19.26
C PRO A 62 8.54 -13.26 19.88
N ASN A 63 7.52 -13.51 19.03
CA ASN A 63 6.10 -13.58 19.39
C ASN A 63 5.51 -12.29 19.99
N GLN A 64 6.21 -11.16 19.90
CA GLN A 64 5.70 -9.85 20.29
C GLN A 64 5.56 -8.96 19.06
N THR A 65 4.44 -8.26 18.97
CA THR A 65 4.19 -7.24 17.95
C THR A 65 4.95 -5.96 18.27
N LEU A 66 5.08 -5.08 17.26
CA LEU A 66 5.63 -3.72 17.41
C LEU A 66 5.04 -3.00 18.63
N VAL A 67 3.73 -3.10 18.83
CA VAL A 67 3.06 -2.46 19.97
C VAL A 67 3.53 -3.05 21.29
N LYS A 68 3.62 -4.37 21.40
CA LYS A 68 4.01 -5.07 22.64
C LYS A 68 5.49 -4.86 22.96
N PHE A 69 6.40 -5.18 22.04
CA PHE A 69 7.83 -5.08 22.36
C PHE A 69 8.28 -3.63 22.57
N SER A 70 7.63 -2.65 21.93
CA SER A 70 7.93 -1.23 22.21
C SER A 70 7.63 -0.87 23.67
N THR A 71 6.52 -1.38 24.23
CA THR A 71 6.21 -1.19 25.67
C THR A 71 7.13 -1.97 26.60
N VAL A 72 7.64 -3.12 26.16
CA VAL A 72 8.63 -3.90 26.93
C VAL A 72 9.96 -3.16 26.97
N ILE A 73 10.44 -2.64 25.84
CA ILE A 73 11.74 -1.97 25.72
C ILE A 73 11.75 -0.61 26.41
N LEU A 74 10.76 0.25 26.12
CA LEU A 74 10.73 1.66 26.55
C LEU A 74 9.80 1.93 27.74
N GLY A 75 9.06 0.92 28.21
CA GLY A 75 8.03 1.08 29.23
C GLY A 75 6.66 1.48 28.65
N LYS A 76 5.63 1.48 29.51
CA LYS A 76 4.22 1.62 29.09
C LYS A 76 3.91 2.92 28.37
N TRP A 77 4.46 4.05 28.83
CA TRP A 77 4.16 5.38 28.27
C TRP A 77 4.94 5.65 26.99
N LEU A 78 6.28 5.62 27.07
CA LEU A 78 7.14 5.89 25.90
C LEU A 78 6.96 4.84 24.80
N GLY A 79 6.77 3.56 25.16
CA GLY A 79 6.51 2.51 24.18
C GLY A 79 5.20 2.71 23.41
N LYS A 80 4.15 3.25 24.06
CA LYS A 80 2.91 3.62 23.37
C LYS A 80 3.07 4.86 22.49
N LEU A 81 3.87 5.84 22.92
CA LEU A 81 4.14 7.05 22.16
C LEU A 81 4.86 6.74 20.83
N VAL A 82 5.85 5.83 20.88
CA VAL A 82 6.65 5.43 19.71
C VAL A 82 5.83 4.68 18.64
N VAL A 83 4.69 4.11 19.00
CA VAL A 83 3.78 3.43 18.07
C VAL A 83 2.86 4.41 17.33
N ILE A 84 2.65 5.63 17.85
CA ILE A 84 1.75 6.63 17.25
C ILE A 84 2.14 6.98 15.80
N PRO A 85 3.42 7.25 15.47
CA PRO A 85 3.83 7.52 14.09
C PRO A 85 3.54 6.37 13.11
N TYR A 86 3.64 5.12 13.57
CA TYR A 86 3.28 3.94 12.78
C TYR A 86 1.77 3.84 12.58
N MET A 87 0.99 4.08 13.63
CA MET A 87 -0.46 4.13 13.51
C MET A 87 -0.89 5.24 12.55
N ALA A 88 -0.36 6.45 12.69
CA ALA A 88 -0.62 7.54 11.75
C ALA A 88 -0.34 7.12 10.30
N GLN A 89 0.81 6.46 10.05
CA GLN A 89 1.12 5.91 8.73
C GLN A 89 0.05 4.92 8.25
N TRP A 90 -0.36 3.95 9.09
CA TRP A 90 -1.34 2.93 8.71
C TRP A 90 -2.72 3.53 8.41
N PHE A 91 -3.15 4.54 9.16
CA PHE A 91 -4.44 5.20 8.95
C PHE A 91 -4.45 6.15 7.74
N ILE A 92 -3.28 6.68 7.35
CA ILE A 92 -3.16 7.58 6.19
C ILE A 92 -2.94 6.79 4.89
N VAL A 93 -2.17 5.70 4.93
CA VAL A 93 -1.80 4.95 3.72
C VAL A 93 -2.99 4.21 3.08
N ILE A 94 -3.89 3.62 3.87
CA ILE A 94 -5.04 2.86 3.34
C ILE A 94 -5.94 3.78 2.47
N PRO A 95 -6.41 4.95 2.96
CA PRO A 95 -7.27 5.80 2.14
C PRO A 95 -6.58 6.42 0.93
N LEU A 96 -5.26 6.66 0.99
CA LEU A 96 -4.48 7.11 -0.17
C LEU A 96 -4.40 6.04 -1.26
N ILE A 97 -4.07 4.80 -0.87
CA ILE A 97 -4.05 3.67 -1.81
C ILE A 97 -5.44 3.46 -2.39
N MET A 98 -6.50 3.54 -1.58
CA MET A 98 -7.89 3.42 -2.05
C MET A 98 -8.26 4.53 -3.05
N ARG A 99 -7.83 5.77 -2.83
CA ARG A 99 -8.01 6.87 -3.80
C ARG A 99 -7.30 6.56 -5.12
N ASP A 100 -6.02 6.17 -5.06
CA ASP A 100 -5.23 5.88 -6.26
C ASP A 100 -5.80 4.68 -7.04
N GLN A 101 -6.27 3.67 -6.32
CA GLN A 101 -6.98 2.53 -6.84
C GLN A 101 -8.27 2.95 -7.55
N TYR A 102 -9.09 3.79 -6.90
CA TYR A 102 -10.30 4.33 -7.51
C TYR A 102 -10.00 5.07 -8.81
N HIS A 103 -9.05 6.01 -8.81
CA HIS A 103 -8.70 6.75 -10.03
C HIS A 103 -8.23 5.84 -11.15
N PHE A 104 -7.41 4.84 -10.84
CA PHE A 104 -6.94 3.91 -11.87
C PHE A 104 -8.10 3.10 -12.46
N VAL A 105 -8.96 2.51 -11.61
CA VAL A 105 -10.11 1.69 -12.04
C VAL A 105 -11.10 2.54 -12.82
N HIS A 106 -11.43 3.73 -12.32
CA HIS A 106 -12.37 4.64 -12.97
C HIS A 106 -11.85 5.11 -14.33
N THR A 107 -10.57 5.48 -14.44
CA THR A 107 -10.01 5.98 -15.70
C THR A 107 -9.75 4.88 -16.74
N ASN A 108 -9.40 3.65 -16.33
CA ASN A 108 -8.94 2.62 -17.26
C ASN A 108 -9.87 1.41 -17.42
N VAL A 109 -10.85 1.21 -16.52
CA VAL A 109 -11.68 -0.02 -16.51
C VAL A 109 -13.17 0.30 -16.49
N LEU A 110 -13.62 1.08 -15.50
CA LEU A 110 -15.04 1.33 -15.22
C LEU A 110 -15.34 2.83 -15.15
N PHE A 111 -15.34 3.49 -16.32
CA PHE A 111 -15.52 4.94 -16.43
C PHE A 111 -16.93 5.45 -16.09
N MET A 112 -17.95 4.60 -16.18
CA MET A 112 -19.34 4.96 -15.81
C MET A 112 -19.70 4.60 -14.37
N THR A 113 -18.81 3.94 -13.62
CA THR A 113 -19.13 3.42 -12.29
C THR A 113 -18.88 4.48 -11.21
N PRO A 114 -19.89 4.78 -10.36
CA PRO A 114 -19.73 5.69 -9.23
C PRO A 114 -18.68 5.23 -8.21
N ALA A 115 -17.99 6.20 -7.60
CA ALA A 115 -16.93 5.95 -6.63
C ALA A 115 -17.32 5.03 -5.46
N TRP A 116 -18.55 5.16 -4.97
CA TRP A 116 -19.02 4.38 -3.82
C TRP A 116 -19.13 2.88 -4.12
N MET A 117 -19.41 2.48 -5.37
CA MET A 117 -19.46 1.07 -5.74
C MET A 117 -18.05 0.47 -5.77
N ILE A 118 -17.07 1.20 -6.33
CA ILE A 118 -15.68 0.73 -6.43
C ILE A 118 -15.05 0.65 -5.02
N ILE A 119 -15.19 1.70 -4.22
CA ILE A 119 -14.63 1.75 -2.87
C ILE A 119 -15.35 0.75 -1.96
N GLY A 120 -16.69 0.72 -1.99
CA GLY A 120 -17.50 -0.16 -1.16
C GLY A 120 -17.25 -1.64 -1.42
N SER A 121 -17.18 -2.05 -2.69
CA SER A 121 -16.88 -3.44 -3.04
C SER A 121 -15.49 -3.87 -2.57
N LEU A 122 -14.46 -3.05 -2.78
CA LEU A 122 -13.11 -3.35 -2.34
C LEU A 122 -13.00 -3.39 -0.80
N LEU A 123 -13.62 -2.44 -0.10
CA LEU A 123 -13.72 -2.45 1.36
C LEU A 123 -14.38 -3.73 1.87
N LEU A 124 -15.50 -4.15 1.26
CA LEU A 124 -16.23 -5.35 1.67
C LEU A 124 -15.34 -6.59 1.60
N VAL A 125 -14.63 -6.79 0.49
CA VAL A 125 -13.72 -7.95 0.32
C VAL A 125 -12.60 -7.90 1.36
N MET A 126 -11.99 -6.73 1.60
CA MET A 126 -10.95 -6.57 2.62
C MET A 126 -11.45 -6.87 4.04
N ILE A 127 -12.62 -6.35 4.40
CA ILE A 127 -13.26 -6.60 5.70
C ILE A 127 -13.50 -8.08 5.88
N TYR A 128 -14.09 -8.74 4.89
CA TYR A 128 -14.35 -10.17 4.91
C TYR A 128 -13.05 -10.97 5.13
N THR A 129 -12.01 -10.70 4.34
CA THR A 129 -10.71 -11.37 4.45
C THR A 129 -10.07 -11.19 5.83
N VAL A 130 -10.06 -9.95 6.34
CA VAL A 130 -9.43 -9.63 7.63
C VAL A 130 -10.23 -10.24 8.79
N LEU A 131 -11.55 -10.17 8.79
CA LEU A 131 -12.37 -10.65 9.91
C LEU A 131 -12.45 -12.17 10.01
N GLN A 132 -12.41 -12.88 8.87
CA GLN A 132 -12.53 -14.34 8.86
C GLN A 132 -11.25 -15.03 9.36
N GLY A 133 -10.09 -14.66 8.83
CA GLY A 133 -8.84 -15.35 9.17
C GLY A 133 -7.62 -14.46 9.34
N GLY A 134 -7.83 -13.14 9.43
CA GLY A 134 -6.77 -12.17 9.71
C GLY A 134 -5.59 -12.34 8.76
N ILE A 135 -4.39 -12.36 9.32
CA ILE A 135 -3.16 -12.42 8.53
C ILE A 135 -2.94 -13.77 7.81
N GLU A 136 -3.56 -14.85 8.29
CA GLU A 136 -3.34 -16.18 7.73
C GLU A 136 -4.01 -16.37 6.36
N ILE A 137 -5.24 -15.84 6.20
CA ILE A 137 -5.90 -15.86 4.88
C ILE A 137 -5.14 -14.96 3.91
N ILE A 138 -4.73 -13.76 4.35
CA ILE A 138 -3.93 -12.85 3.52
C ILE A 138 -2.64 -13.53 3.05
N ALA A 139 -1.93 -14.21 3.95
CA ALA A 139 -0.74 -14.99 3.63
C ALA A 139 -1.01 -16.08 2.57
N ARG A 140 -2.10 -16.84 2.71
CA ARG A 140 -2.50 -17.86 1.72
C ARG A 140 -2.85 -17.23 0.37
N CYS A 141 -3.55 -16.10 0.34
CA CYS A 141 -3.83 -15.35 -0.88
C CYS A 141 -2.53 -14.93 -1.58
N THR A 142 -1.54 -14.42 -0.84
CA THR A 142 -0.25 -14.03 -1.43
C THR A 142 0.53 -15.22 -1.96
N GLN A 143 0.48 -16.37 -1.28
CA GLN A 143 1.14 -17.57 -1.75
C GLN A 143 0.56 -18.09 -3.08
N LEU A 144 -0.74 -17.87 -3.32
CA LEU A 144 -1.40 -18.22 -4.58
C LEU A 144 -1.08 -17.20 -5.69
N TRP A 145 -1.20 -15.91 -5.39
CA TRP A 145 -1.13 -14.86 -6.41
C TRP A 145 0.29 -14.40 -6.74
N ALA A 146 1.25 -14.53 -5.83
CA ALA A 146 2.61 -14.05 -6.05
C ALA A 146 3.38 -14.81 -7.14
N PRO A 147 3.29 -16.14 -7.26
CA PRO A 147 3.84 -16.86 -8.40
C PRO A 147 3.22 -16.42 -9.74
N ILE A 148 1.91 -16.20 -9.77
CA ILE A 148 1.19 -15.71 -10.97
C ILE A 148 1.73 -14.33 -11.36
N LEU A 149 1.92 -13.43 -10.40
CA LEU A 149 2.54 -12.12 -10.64
C LEU A 149 3.94 -12.25 -11.25
N ILE A 150 4.79 -13.14 -10.73
CA ILE A 150 6.13 -13.36 -11.28
C ILE A 150 6.05 -13.82 -12.74
N VAL A 151 5.21 -14.80 -13.04
CA VAL A 151 5.04 -15.32 -14.40
C VAL A 151 4.57 -14.20 -15.34
N ILE A 152 3.58 -13.42 -14.93
CA ILE A 152 3.07 -12.31 -15.74
C ILE A 152 4.14 -11.24 -15.95
N MET A 153 4.94 -10.90 -14.93
CA MET A 153 6.05 -9.95 -15.08
C MET A 153 7.10 -10.46 -16.08
N ILE A 154 7.47 -11.74 -16.01
CA ILE A 154 8.42 -12.34 -16.95
C ILE A 154 7.87 -12.32 -18.38
N LEU A 155 6.60 -12.71 -18.57
CA LEU A 155 5.95 -12.68 -19.89
C LEU A 155 5.87 -11.25 -20.44
N THR A 156 5.54 -10.29 -19.60
CA THR A 156 5.47 -8.86 -19.96
C THR A 156 6.81 -8.36 -20.46
N PHE A 157 7.89 -8.62 -19.71
CA PHE A 157 9.23 -8.22 -20.10
C PHE A 157 9.69 -8.93 -21.37
N GLY A 158 9.37 -10.21 -21.54
CA GLY A 158 9.69 -10.99 -22.73
C GLY A 158 8.98 -10.49 -23.99
N PHE A 159 7.67 -10.18 -23.89
CA PHE A 159 6.89 -9.74 -25.05
C PHE A 159 7.18 -8.30 -25.48
N THR A 160 7.61 -7.44 -24.54
CA THR A 160 8.00 -6.05 -24.84
C THR A 160 9.41 -5.91 -25.40
N LEU A 161 10.20 -6.99 -25.50
CA LEU A 161 11.61 -6.92 -25.95
C LEU A 161 11.78 -6.26 -27.33
N ASN A 162 10.83 -6.47 -28.24
CA ASN A 162 10.88 -5.92 -29.60
C ASN A 162 10.63 -4.40 -29.64
N ASN A 163 10.10 -3.82 -28.56
CA ASN A 163 9.76 -2.40 -28.46
C ASN A 163 10.85 -1.59 -27.73
N LEU A 164 11.98 -2.21 -27.38
CA LEU A 164 13.03 -1.57 -26.59
C LEU A 164 14.07 -0.89 -27.49
N ASP A 165 14.31 0.39 -27.26
CA ASP A 165 15.49 1.10 -27.77
C ASP A 165 16.52 1.28 -26.66
N TRP A 166 17.60 0.48 -26.73
CA TRP A 166 18.72 0.55 -25.79
C TRP A 166 19.43 1.91 -25.78
N ARG A 167 19.34 2.68 -26.87
CA ARG A 167 19.98 4.00 -26.98
C ARG A 167 19.33 5.00 -26.04
N ALA A 168 18.08 4.78 -25.63
CA ALA A 168 17.36 5.65 -24.69
C ALA A 168 17.98 5.70 -23.28
N LEU A 169 18.90 4.78 -22.95
CA LEU A 169 19.65 4.79 -21.69
C LEU A 169 20.93 5.63 -21.76
N PHE A 170 21.36 6.06 -22.95
CA PHE A 170 22.60 6.81 -23.12
C PHE A 170 22.34 8.31 -23.30
N PRO A 171 23.25 9.17 -22.82
CA PRO A 171 24.48 8.84 -22.08
C PRO A 171 24.26 8.61 -20.58
N VAL A 172 24.70 7.48 -20.02
CA VAL A 172 24.53 7.17 -18.59
C VAL A 172 25.29 8.18 -17.72
N TYR A 173 24.64 8.69 -16.66
CA TYR A 173 25.16 9.63 -15.65
C TYR A 173 25.55 11.03 -16.17
N GLY A 174 25.94 11.15 -17.44
CA GLY A 174 26.56 12.36 -18.01
C GLY A 174 25.67 13.60 -17.99
N LEU A 175 24.34 13.45 -18.08
CA LEU A 175 23.39 14.57 -18.14
C LEU A 175 22.66 14.80 -16.81
N THR A 176 22.49 13.75 -16.01
CA THR A 176 21.67 13.81 -14.78
C THR A 176 22.49 14.29 -13.59
N GLY A 177 23.73 13.81 -13.44
CA GLY A 177 24.54 14.05 -12.25
C GLY A 177 23.99 13.40 -10.97
N MET A 178 24.76 13.48 -9.88
CA MET A 178 24.43 12.75 -8.63
C MET A 178 23.20 13.32 -7.88
N GLY A 179 22.98 14.64 -7.92
CA GLY A 179 21.90 15.29 -7.17
C GLY A 179 20.50 14.79 -7.56
N PRO A 180 20.13 14.83 -8.85
CA PRO A 180 18.84 14.31 -9.32
C PRO A 180 18.69 12.79 -9.13
N ILE A 181 19.79 12.03 -9.24
CA ILE A 181 19.78 10.58 -8.94
C ILE A 181 19.42 10.32 -7.47
N LEU A 182 20.04 11.04 -6.53
CA LEU A 182 19.77 10.88 -5.11
C LEU A 182 18.35 11.35 -4.75
N THR A 183 17.92 12.51 -5.23
CA THR A 183 16.57 13.03 -4.96
C THR A 183 15.49 12.12 -5.57
N GLY A 184 15.70 11.63 -6.79
CA GLY A 184 14.81 10.65 -7.42
C GLY A 184 14.73 9.32 -6.69
N SER A 185 15.75 8.95 -5.90
CA SER A 185 15.73 7.73 -5.10
C SER A 185 14.82 7.80 -3.86
N LEU A 186 14.47 9.00 -3.38
CA LEU A 186 13.80 9.16 -2.09
C LEU A 186 12.35 8.64 -2.08
N VAL A 187 11.60 8.87 -3.17
CA VAL A 187 10.21 8.40 -3.29
C VAL A 187 10.12 6.87 -3.25
N PRO A 188 10.72 6.11 -4.18
CA PRO A 188 10.70 4.64 -4.13
C PRO A 188 11.39 4.10 -2.88
N ALA A 189 12.38 4.79 -2.32
CA ALA A 189 12.99 4.40 -1.06
C ALA A 189 11.98 4.44 0.09
N SER A 190 11.18 5.52 0.17
CA SER A 190 10.11 5.65 1.18
C SER A 190 9.06 4.55 1.06
N LEU A 191 8.69 4.19 -0.17
CA LEU A 191 7.70 3.14 -0.43
C LEU A 191 8.25 1.73 -0.15
N LEU A 192 9.51 1.45 -0.49
CA LEU A 192 10.17 0.19 -0.14
C LEU A 192 10.40 0.08 1.38
N ALA A 193 10.77 1.18 2.03
CA ALA A 193 10.98 1.26 3.48
C ALA A 193 9.69 1.02 4.28
N GLU A 194 8.50 1.20 3.70
CA GLU A 194 7.23 0.78 4.32
C GLU A 194 7.23 -0.69 4.74
N SER A 195 8.05 -1.52 4.09
CA SER A 195 8.21 -2.93 4.45
C SER A 195 8.73 -3.12 5.88
N VAL A 196 9.24 -2.08 6.55
CA VAL A 196 9.54 -2.09 7.99
C VAL A 196 8.31 -2.43 8.85
N ASN A 197 7.10 -2.20 8.35
CA ASN A 197 5.84 -2.61 8.98
C ASN A 197 5.73 -4.13 9.18
N ILE A 198 6.60 -4.92 8.54
CA ILE A 198 6.78 -6.34 8.83
C ILE A 198 7.09 -6.63 10.31
N MET A 199 7.55 -5.64 11.08
CA MET A 199 7.72 -5.75 12.53
C MET A 199 6.42 -6.17 13.25
N MET A 200 5.25 -5.80 12.72
CA MET A 200 3.97 -6.32 13.21
C MET A 200 3.71 -7.77 12.79
N LEU A 201 4.16 -8.15 11.60
CA LEU A 201 3.89 -9.46 10.99
C LEU A 201 4.79 -10.57 11.55
N ILE A 202 6.03 -10.26 11.92
CA ILE A 202 7.00 -11.23 12.47
C ILE A 202 6.46 -11.91 13.74
N ALA A 203 5.62 -11.21 14.52
CA ALA A 203 4.97 -11.75 15.71
C ALA A 203 4.04 -12.95 15.41
N PHE A 204 3.59 -13.10 14.16
CA PHE A 204 2.71 -14.18 13.71
C PHE A 204 3.47 -15.29 12.98
N VAL A 205 4.78 -15.18 12.80
CA VAL A 205 5.60 -16.25 12.22
C VAL A 205 5.74 -17.37 13.24
N ASP A 206 5.51 -18.63 12.84
CA ASP A 206 5.49 -19.77 13.78
C ASP A 206 6.81 -19.95 14.55
N LYS A 207 7.94 -19.81 13.85
CA LYS A 207 9.30 -19.89 14.41
C LYS A 207 10.17 -18.77 13.86
N PRO A 208 10.13 -17.58 14.48
CA PRO A 208 10.92 -16.44 14.02
C PRO A 208 12.42 -16.71 14.23
N ASP A 209 13.17 -16.84 13.13
CA ASP A 209 14.58 -17.25 13.14
C ASP A 209 15.39 -16.56 12.03
N LYS A 210 16.58 -17.10 11.72
CA LYS A 210 17.42 -16.62 10.62
C LYS A 210 16.73 -16.76 9.25
N LYS A 211 15.84 -17.75 9.07
CA LYS A 211 15.06 -17.93 7.83
C LYS A 211 14.00 -16.83 7.68
N THR A 212 13.42 -16.35 8.79
CA THR A 212 12.52 -15.17 8.76
C THR A 212 13.24 -13.94 8.24
N LYS A 213 14.47 -13.68 8.73
CA LYS A 213 15.30 -12.59 8.20
C LYS A 213 15.60 -12.76 6.72
N ARG A 214 15.99 -13.98 6.31
CA ARG A 214 16.29 -14.27 4.91
C ARG A 214 15.06 -14.03 4.02
N ALA A 215 13.90 -14.53 4.42
CA ALA A 215 12.64 -14.33 3.72
C ALA A 215 12.28 -12.84 3.61
N ALA A 216 12.47 -12.08 4.69
CA ALA A 216 12.17 -10.66 4.71
C ALA A 216 13.01 -9.87 3.70
N LEU A 217 14.34 -10.08 3.75
CA LEU A 217 15.28 -9.40 2.88
C LEU A 217 15.18 -9.87 1.42
N SER A 218 15.02 -11.18 1.18
CA SER A 218 14.90 -11.69 -0.19
C SER A 218 13.60 -11.24 -0.86
N GLY A 219 12.50 -11.12 -0.10
CA GLY A 219 11.22 -10.62 -0.62
C GLY A 219 11.33 -9.16 -1.06
N LEU A 220 12.00 -8.33 -0.26
CA LEU A 220 12.25 -6.94 -0.62
C LEU A 220 13.23 -6.81 -1.79
N LEU A 221 14.32 -7.59 -1.78
CA LEU A 221 15.30 -7.58 -2.87
C LEU A 221 14.67 -7.95 -4.20
N MET A 222 13.82 -8.99 -4.22
CA MET A 222 13.06 -9.38 -5.39
C MET A 222 12.09 -8.27 -5.85
N SER A 223 11.46 -7.58 -4.90
CA SER A 223 10.58 -6.44 -5.21
C SER A 223 11.35 -5.29 -5.86
N ALA A 224 12.49 -4.90 -5.27
CA ALA A 224 13.35 -3.85 -5.78
C ALA A 224 13.90 -4.20 -7.18
N PHE A 225 14.19 -5.48 -7.42
CA PHE A 225 14.57 -5.99 -8.73
C PHE A 225 13.46 -5.77 -9.77
N PHE A 226 12.23 -6.21 -9.49
CA PHE A 226 11.09 -6.02 -10.41
C PHE A 226 10.79 -4.55 -10.69
N ILE A 227 10.87 -3.68 -9.67
CA ILE A 227 10.65 -2.24 -9.83
C ILE A 227 11.75 -1.64 -10.72
N THR A 228 13.01 -2.00 -10.49
CA THR A 228 14.14 -1.50 -11.30
C THR A 228 14.04 -1.97 -12.74
N MET A 229 13.68 -3.23 -12.97
CA MET A 229 13.42 -3.76 -14.31
C MET A 229 12.25 -3.02 -14.98
N GLY A 230 11.16 -2.76 -14.25
CA GLY A 230 10.04 -1.97 -14.76
C GLY A 230 10.45 -0.56 -15.21
N ILE A 231 11.31 0.12 -14.44
CA ILE A 231 11.83 1.45 -14.80
C ILE A 231 12.70 1.37 -16.06
N LEU A 232 13.62 0.39 -16.13
CA LEU A 232 14.49 0.20 -17.30
C LEU A 232 13.67 -0.04 -18.57
N TRP A 233 12.68 -0.93 -18.51
CA TRP A 233 11.81 -1.23 -19.64
C TRP A 233 11.03 0.00 -20.10
N VAL A 234 10.43 0.75 -19.17
CA VAL A 234 9.71 1.99 -19.48
C VAL A 234 10.63 3.02 -20.14
N LEU A 235 11.86 3.18 -19.63
CA LEU A 235 12.84 4.11 -20.21
C LEU A 235 13.27 3.69 -21.62
N MET A 236 13.51 2.40 -21.86
CA MET A 236 13.88 1.89 -23.18
C MET A 236 12.72 1.98 -24.19
N THR A 237 11.47 1.87 -23.75
CA THR A 237 10.31 1.96 -24.66
C THR A 237 9.94 3.39 -25.00
N PHE A 238 9.93 4.30 -24.02
CA PHE A 238 9.42 5.66 -24.22
C PHE A 238 10.48 6.76 -24.17
N GLY A 239 11.65 6.48 -23.61
CA GLY A 239 12.58 7.53 -23.16
C GLY A 239 12.03 8.35 -21.99
N TRP A 240 12.91 9.08 -21.31
CA TRP A 240 12.54 9.82 -20.09
C TRP A 240 11.59 11.01 -20.39
N HIS A 241 11.72 11.65 -21.55
CA HIS A 241 10.91 12.82 -21.94
C HIS A 241 9.42 12.52 -22.06
N ILE A 242 9.07 11.33 -22.55
CA ILE A 242 7.68 10.88 -22.68
C ILE A 242 7.25 10.20 -21.38
N ALA A 243 8.06 9.28 -20.84
CA ALA A 243 7.72 8.53 -19.62
C ALA A 243 7.44 9.41 -18.40
N SER A 244 8.14 10.54 -18.26
CA SER A 244 7.91 11.52 -17.17
C SER A 244 6.54 12.23 -17.24
N LYS A 245 5.87 12.20 -18.40
CA LYS A 245 4.55 12.82 -18.62
C LYS A 245 3.40 11.82 -18.50
N LEU A 246 3.69 10.52 -18.60
CA LEU A 246 2.69 9.46 -18.46
C LEU A 246 2.30 9.25 -16.98
N LYS A 247 1.00 9.19 -16.69
CA LYS A 247 0.51 8.98 -15.32
C LYS A 247 0.85 7.58 -14.79
N TYR A 248 0.77 6.57 -15.66
CA TYR A 248 1.04 5.17 -15.33
C TYR A 248 1.98 4.53 -16.37
N PRO A 249 3.27 4.96 -16.43
CA PRO A 249 4.15 4.64 -17.55
C PRO A 249 4.32 3.14 -17.81
N PHE A 250 4.42 2.34 -16.74
CA PHE A 250 4.53 0.89 -16.86
C PHE A 250 3.27 0.26 -17.45
N PHE A 251 2.09 0.74 -17.05
CA PHE A 251 0.83 0.27 -17.58
C PHE A 251 0.65 0.67 -19.06
N ASP A 252 1.05 1.89 -19.43
CA ASP A 252 1.00 2.33 -20.82
C ASP A 252 2.01 1.58 -21.71
N MET A 253 3.17 1.18 -21.17
CA MET A 253 4.12 0.32 -21.87
C MET A 253 3.52 -1.06 -22.15
N VAL A 254 2.81 -1.64 -21.18
CA VAL A 254 2.15 -2.95 -21.31
C VAL A 254 1.13 -2.95 -22.45
N LYS A 255 0.40 -1.86 -22.66
CA LYS A 255 -0.59 -1.74 -23.75
C LYS A 255 0.05 -1.83 -25.14
N LEU A 256 1.36 -1.62 -25.25
CA LEU A 256 2.08 -1.75 -26.52
C LEU A 256 2.39 -3.21 -26.89
N VAL A 257 2.11 -4.16 -25.99
CA VAL A 257 2.28 -5.59 -26.27
C VAL A 257 1.19 -6.06 -27.21
N TYR A 258 1.50 -6.07 -28.51
CA TYR A 258 0.70 -6.71 -29.55
C TYR A 258 1.36 -8.04 -29.94
N LEU A 259 0.73 -9.17 -29.62
CA LEU A 259 1.19 -10.49 -30.07
C LEU A 259 0.38 -10.93 -31.30
N MET A 260 1.02 -10.92 -32.48
CA MET A 260 0.60 -11.57 -33.73
C MET A 260 -0.92 -11.72 -33.89
N GLU A 261 -1.66 -10.61 -34.09
CA GLU A 261 -3.12 -10.51 -34.37
C GLU A 261 -4.10 -11.28 -33.44
N PHE A 262 -3.66 -12.19 -32.58
CA PHE A 262 -4.47 -13.19 -31.86
C PHE A 262 -4.56 -12.88 -30.36
N ILE A 263 -3.54 -12.24 -29.78
CA ILE A 263 -3.54 -11.83 -28.38
C ILE A 263 -3.52 -10.30 -28.32
N GLN A 264 -4.70 -9.70 -28.28
CA GLN A 264 -4.87 -8.25 -28.42
C GLN A 264 -5.05 -7.48 -27.09
N ASN A 265 -5.13 -8.14 -25.92
CA ASN A 265 -5.44 -7.47 -24.64
C ASN A 265 -4.67 -8.08 -23.43
N MET A 266 -3.33 -8.04 -23.46
CA MET A 266 -2.52 -8.49 -22.31
C MET A 266 -2.61 -7.55 -21.11
N ASP A 267 -3.01 -6.31 -21.33
CA ASP A 267 -3.23 -5.29 -20.30
C ASP A 267 -4.26 -5.72 -19.25
N ILE A 268 -5.30 -6.48 -19.65
CA ILE A 268 -6.32 -7.02 -18.74
C ILE A 268 -5.72 -7.96 -17.69
N LEU A 269 -4.78 -8.84 -18.09
CA LEU A 269 -4.15 -9.79 -17.15
C LEU A 269 -3.28 -9.07 -16.13
N ILE A 270 -2.56 -8.03 -16.58
CA ILE A 270 -1.69 -7.22 -15.71
C ILE A 270 -2.52 -6.39 -14.75
N MET A 271 -3.61 -5.80 -15.25
CA MET A 271 -4.60 -5.12 -14.41
C MET A 271 -5.13 -6.05 -13.32
N ALA A 272 -5.56 -7.26 -13.67
CA ALA A 272 -6.11 -8.21 -12.70
C ALA A 272 -5.11 -8.52 -11.58
N VAL A 273 -3.85 -8.84 -11.92
CA VAL A 273 -2.83 -9.08 -10.90
C VAL A 273 -2.53 -7.85 -10.07
N TRP A 274 -2.50 -6.66 -10.69
CA TRP A 274 -2.27 -5.42 -9.99
C TRP A 274 -3.38 -5.09 -8.97
N LEU A 275 -4.66 -5.29 -9.34
CA LEU A 275 -5.80 -5.15 -8.44
C LEU A 275 -5.64 -6.07 -7.21
N VAL A 276 -5.18 -7.30 -7.44
CA VAL A 276 -4.93 -8.26 -6.36
C VAL A 276 -3.75 -7.83 -5.47
N SER A 277 -2.65 -7.32 -6.03
CA SER A 277 -1.53 -6.82 -5.25
C SER A 277 -1.94 -5.68 -4.31
N ILE A 278 -2.78 -4.77 -4.79
CA ILE A 278 -3.29 -3.66 -3.96
C ILE A 278 -4.27 -4.14 -2.91
N PHE A 279 -5.17 -5.06 -3.28
CA PHE A 279 -6.05 -5.72 -2.32
C PHE A 279 -5.24 -6.36 -1.17
N VAL A 280 -4.16 -7.09 -1.49
CA VAL A 280 -3.27 -7.67 -0.49
C VAL A 280 -2.65 -6.57 0.37
N LYS A 281 -2.03 -5.55 -0.24
CA LYS A 281 -1.36 -4.46 0.47
C LYS A 281 -2.32 -3.78 1.45
N MET A 282 -3.50 -3.39 0.98
CA MET A 282 -4.50 -2.75 1.82
C MET A 282 -5.05 -3.68 2.90
N SER A 283 -5.24 -4.98 2.61
CA SER A 283 -5.66 -5.96 3.62
C SER A 283 -4.63 -6.13 4.74
N ILE A 284 -3.33 -6.13 4.41
CA ILE A 284 -2.24 -6.15 5.39
C ILE A 284 -2.32 -4.90 6.28
N TYR A 285 -2.44 -3.71 5.66
CA TYR A 285 -2.54 -2.46 6.41
C TYR A 285 -3.79 -2.39 7.29
N LEU A 286 -4.93 -2.86 6.78
CA LEU A 286 -6.18 -2.92 7.54
C LEU A 286 -6.05 -3.83 8.76
N PHE A 287 -5.41 -5.00 8.58
CA PHE A 287 -5.13 -5.93 9.68
C PHE A 287 -4.20 -5.31 10.73
N ILE A 288 -3.04 -4.76 10.33
CA ILE A 288 -2.09 -4.19 11.30
C ILE A 288 -2.64 -2.93 11.98
N ALA A 289 -3.45 -2.11 11.29
CA ALA A 289 -4.11 -0.95 11.87
C ALA A 289 -5.12 -1.36 12.94
N GLY A 290 -6.03 -2.29 12.62
CA GLY A 290 -7.05 -2.77 13.56
C GLY A 290 -6.46 -3.54 14.74
N TYR A 291 -5.54 -4.47 14.47
CA TYR A 291 -4.87 -5.26 15.50
C TYR A 291 -3.94 -4.41 16.37
N GLY A 292 -3.16 -3.51 15.76
CA GLY A 292 -2.28 -2.59 16.44
C GLY A 292 -3.04 -1.61 17.35
N LEU A 293 -4.16 -1.04 16.86
CA LEU A 293 -5.03 -0.19 17.67
C LEU A 293 -5.60 -0.96 18.87
N ALA A 294 -6.09 -2.18 18.66
CA ALA A 294 -6.62 -3.02 19.74
C ALA A 294 -5.56 -3.29 20.82
N GLN A 295 -4.32 -3.56 20.43
CA GLN A 295 -3.22 -3.75 21.37
C GLN A 295 -2.83 -2.45 22.09
N TRP A 296 -2.83 -1.31 21.39
CA TRP A 296 -2.47 -0.01 21.96
C TRP A 296 -3.46 0.42 23.05
N VAL A 297 -4.76 0.12 22.87
CA VAL A 297 -5.83 0.33 23.86
C VAL A 297 -5.85 -0.78 24.95
N GLY A 298 -5.10 -1.87 24.78
CA GLY A 298 -5.06 -2.99 25.73
C GLY A 298 -6.26 -3.95 25.62
N LYS A 299 -6.95 -3.97 24.47
CA LYS A 299 -8.14 -4.79 24.19
C LYS A 299 -7.89 -5.80 23.05
N GLU A 300 -6.72 -6.44 23.05
CA GLU A 300 -6.28 -7.35 21.98
C GLU A 300 -7.21 -8.53 21.68
N LYS A 301 -7.92 -9.06 22.70
CA LYS A 301 -8.91 -10.14 22.49
C LYS A 301 -10.08 -9.69 21.60
N ARG A 302 -10.40 -8.39 21.59
CA ARG A 302 -11.49 -7.78 20.80
C ARG A 302 -11.00 -7.13 19.51
N TRP A 303 -9.81 -7.49 19.01
CA TRP A 303 -9.21 -6.85 17.84
C TRP A 303 -10.12 -6.77 16.61
N LYS A 304 -10.99 -7.78 16.38
CA LYS A 304 -11.97 -7.78 15.29
C LYS A 304 -12.90 -6.56 15.32
N HIS A 305 -13.32 -6.12 16.52
CA HIS A 305 -14.16 -4.93 16.67
C HIS A 305 -13.39 -3.64 16.34
N PHE A 306 -12.09 -3.60 16.61
CA PHE A 306 -11.26 -2.44 16.33
C PHE A 306 -10.94 -2.27 14.84
N VAL A 307 -11.15 -3.29 14.01
CA VAL A 307 -11.03 -3.19 12.53
C VAL A 307 -12.03 -2.17 11.98
N ILE A 308 -13.17 -1.92 12.64
CA ILE A 308 -14.15 -0.93 12.17
C ILE A 308 -13.58 0.48 12.10
N VAL A 309 -12.61 0.82 12.96
CA VAL A 309 -12.03 2.16 13.01
C VAL A 309 -11.26 2.48 11.72
N PRO A 310 -10.24 1.71 11.30
CA PRO A 310 -9.57 1.96 10.03
C PRO A 310 -10.49 1.78 8.82
N VAL A 311 -11.54 0.95 8.88
CA VAL A 311 -12.55 0.86 7.82
C VAL A 311 -13.30 2.17 7.65
N LEU A 312 -13.86 2.71 8.74
CA LEU A 312 -14.62 3.97 8.70
C LEU A 312 -13.73 5.14 8.31
N THR A 313 -12.52 5.21 8.88
CA THR A 313 -11.53 6.23 8.49
C THR A 313 -11.19 6.13 7.01
N THR A 314 -10.97 4.93 6.48
CA THR A 314 -10.69 4.73 5.06
C THR A 314 -11.86 5.17 4.20
N SER A 315 -13.08 4.74 4.53
CA SER A 315 -14.29 5.11 3.78
C SER A 315 -14.43 6.63 3.68
N VAL A 316 -14.40 7.34 4.81
CA VAL A 316 -14.58 8.80 4.83
C VAL A 316 -13.40 9.51 4.15
N LEU A 317 -12.17 9.18 4.53
CA LEU A 317 -11.00 9.92 4.07
C LEU A 317 -10.72 9.69 2.59
N SER A 318 -11.02 8.51 2.04
CA SER A 318 -10.90 8.27 0.60
C SER A 318 -11.81 9.18 -0.22
N PHE A 319 -13.08 9.37 0.16
CA PHE A 319 -13.96 10.29 -0.57
C PHE A 319 -13.48 11.74 -0.50
N LEU A 320 -13.01 12.19 0.67
CA LEU A 320 -12.43 13.53 0.82
C LEU A 320 -11.20 13.71 -0.05
N LEU A 321 -10.31 12.72 -0.08
CA LEU A 321 -9.09 12.74 -0.87
C LEU A 321 -9.39 12.74 -2.38
N ILE A 322 -10.38 11.97 -2.84
CA ILE A 322 -10.85 11.97 -4.23
C ILE A 322 -11.35 13.37 -4.61
N ARG A 323 -12.18 14.00 -3.77
CA ARG A 323 -12.71 15.34 -4.02
C ARG A 323 -11.64 16.42 -4.05
N SER A 324 -10.65 16.33 -3.17
CA SER A 324 -9.57 17.32 -3.07
C SER A 324 -8.55 17.25 -4.21
N ASN A 325 -8.51 16.13 -4.97
CA ASN A 325 -7.57 15.87 -6.06
C ASN A 325 -6.10 16.24 -5.74
N LEU A 326 -5.66 15.96 -4.49
CA LEU A 326 -4.31 16.28 -4.02
C LEU A 326 -3.22 15.57 -4.85
N PRO A 327 -2.23 16.30 -5.40
CA PRO A 327 -1.13 15.70 -6.16
C PRO A 327 -0.32 14.70 -5.33
N ASN A 328 -0.01 13.54 -5.93
CA ASN A 328 0.78 12.49 -5.27
C ASN A 328 2.18 12.96 -4.88
N GLU A 329 2.79 13.83 -5.70
CA GLU A 329 4.08 14.46 -5.46
C GLU A 329 4.13 15.18 -4.11
N LEU A 330 3.12 16.01 -3.83
CA LEU A 330 3.05 16.81 -2.60
C LEU A 330 2.94 15.91 -1.36
N ILE A 331 2.07 14.91 -1.43
CA ILE A 331 1.82 13.95 -0.36
C ILE A 331 3.10 13.14 -0.09
N MET A 332 3.73 12.64 -1.14
CA MET A 332 4.91 11.79 -1.03
C MET A 332 6.11 12.56 -0.47
N ASN A 333 6.34 13.80 -0.93
CA ASN A 333 7.45 14.61 -0.47
C ASN A 333 7.27 15.06 1.00
N ARG A 334 6.07 15.53 1.37
CA ARG A 334 5.81 16.05 2.73
C ARG A 334 5.62 14.97 3.78
N LEU A 335 4.94 13.86 3.47
CA LEU A 335 4.62 12.84 4.47
C LEU A 335 5.59 11.65 4.38
N TRP A 336 5.79 11.08 3.20
CA TRP A 336 6.60 9.86 3.07
C TRP A 336 8.09 10.13 3.20
N ILE A 337 8.63 11.07 2.44
CA ILE A 337 10.06 11.37 2.44
C ILE A 337 10.47 12.09 3.73
N SER A 338 9.72 13.12 4.11
CA SER A 338 10.12 13.99 5.23
C SER A 338 9.78 13.41 6.61
N ILE A 339 8.72 12.60 6.74
CA ILE A 339 8.26 12.09 8.04
C ILE A 339 8.43 10.56 8.13
N PHE A 340 7.72 9.78 7.32
CA PHE A 340 7.63 8.33 7.53
C PHE A 340 8.94 7.58 7.23
N LEU A 341 9.65 7.92 6.17
CA LEU A 341 10.94 7.31 5.82
C LEU A 341 11.97 7.47 6.95
N PRO A 342 12.33 8.68 7.40
CA PRO A 342 13.32 8.83 8.47
C PRO A 342 12.78 8.29 9.80
N LEU A 343 11.54 8.63 10.17
CA LEU A 343 11.01 8.33 11.50
C LEU A 343 10.70 6.84 11.68
N ASN A 344 9.85 6.29 10.82
CA ASN A 344 9.41 4.89 10.91
C ASN A 344 10.44 3.95 10.28
N GLY A 345 11.10 4.34 9.18
CA GLY A 345 12.10 3.49 8.52
C GLY A 345 13.38 3.31 9.33
N TYR A 346 13.87 4.35 10.02
CA TYR A 346 15.20 4.33 10.64
C TYR A 346 15.22 4.73 12.12
N VAL A 347 14.74 5.92 12.46
CA VAL A 347 14.91 6.50 13.80
C VAL A 347 14.29 5.60 14.87
N ILE A 348 13.03 5.18 14.68
CA ILE A 348 12.35 4.34 15.66
C ILE A 348 12.95 2.93 15.74
N PRO A 349 13.14 2.17 14.63
CA PRO A 349 13.79 0.87 14.70
C PRO A 349 15.18 0.92 15.33
N LEU A 350 15.98 1.95 15.01
CA LEU A 350 17.32 2.12 15.55
C LEU A 350 17.29 2.47 17.05
N LEU A 351 16.38 3.34 17.49
CA LEU A 351 16.14 3.63 18.91
C LEU A 351 15.78 2.35 19.67
N LEU A 352 14.81 1.58 19.17
CA LEU A 352 14.38 0.32 19.80
C LEU A 352 15.52 -0.71 19.83
N LEU A 353 16.35 -0.76 18.78
CA LEU A 353 17.51 -1.66 18.70
C LEU A 353 18.58 -1.29 19.74
N ILE A 354 18.91 0.00 19.87
CA ILE A 354 19.91 0.50 20.82
C ILE A 354 19.45 0.26 22.25
N VAL A 355 18.24 0.67 22.60
CA VAL A 355 17.71 0.49 23.97
C VAL A 355 17.57 -0.99 24.30
N SER A 356 17.12 -1.82 23.34
CA SER A 356 17.10 -3.26 23.51
C SER A 356 18.51 -3.86 23.68
N ALA A 357 19.52 -3.35 23.00
CA ALA A 357 20.89 -3.83 23.18
C ALA A 357 21.43 -3.49 24.57
N ILE A 358 21.18 -2.27 25.06
CA ILE A 358 21.66 -1.83 26.38
C ILE A 358 20.97 -2.61 27.50
N ARG A 359 19.64 -2.74 27.45
CA ARG A 359 18.85 -3.33 28.55
C ARG A 359 19.04 -4.85 28.67
N PHE A 360 19.19 -5.55 27.54
CA PHE A 360 19.28 -7.02 27.53
C PHE A 360 20.72 -7.56 27.51
N ARG A 361 21.73 -6.69 27.40
CA ARG A 361 23.14 -7.07 27.59
C ARG A 361 23.56 -7.08 29.07
N SER A 362 22.80 -6.44 29.94
CA SER A 362 23.09 -6.32 31.39
C SER A 362 22.29 -7.28 32.30
N GLY A 363 21.52 -8.23 31.73
CA GLY A 363 20.70 -9.16 32.51
C GLY A 363 21.12 -10.62 32.30
N LYS A 364 21.64 -11.27 33.35
CA LYS A 364 21.59 -12.74 33.52
C LYS A 364 20.18 -13.22 33.16
N PRO A 365 20.03 -14.41 32.55
CA PRO A 365 18.72 -14.92 32.12
C PRO A 365 17.76 -14.92 33.33
N GLY A 366 16.82 -13.98 33.32
CA GLY A 366 15.79 -13.84 34.32
C GLY A 366 14.87 -15.05 34.24
N LYS A 367 15.06 -15.94 35.20
CA LYS A 367 14.19 -17.05 35.61
C LYS A 367 12.72 -16.69 35.32
N GLN A 368 12.11 -17.40 34.38
CA GLN A 368 10.66 -17.44 34.26
C GLN A 368 10.12 -17.87 35.63
N SER A 369 9.31 -17.02 36.24
CA SER A 369 8.59 -17.32 37.47
C SER A 369 7.59 -18.43 37.12
N GLY A 370 7.98 -19.67 37.41
CA GLY A 370 7.07 -20.78 37.56
C GLY A 370 6.28 -20.56 38.83
N ASP A 371 4.98 -20.38 38.68
CA ASP A 371 4.03 -20.50 39.77
C ASP A 371 2.94 -21.48 39.34
N GLN A 372 3.30 -22.76 39.38
CA GLN A 372 2.39 -23.89 39.52
C GLN A 372 3.10 -24.87 40.45
N LYS A 373 2.81 -24.77 41.74
CA LYS A 373 3.22 -25.74 42.76
C LYS A 373 1.97 -26.17 43.52
N ALA A 374 1.53 -27.40 43.26
CA ALA A 374 0.75 -28.29 44.12
C ALA A 374 0.36 -29.50 43.25
N THR A 375 0.66 -30.77 43.54
CA THR A 375 1.33 -31.43 44.66
C THR A 375 1.74 -32.82 44.15
N SER A 376 2.94 -33.27 44.51
CA SER A 376 3.47 -34.61 44.27
C SER A 376 2.83 -35.65 45.19
N GLY A 377 2.62 -36.85 44.68
CA GLY A 377 2.38 -38.07 45.47
C GLY A 377 2.66 -39.29 44.61
N GLN A 378 3.92 -39.71 44.59
CA GLN A 378 4.38 -40.98 44.04
C GLN A 378 4.43 -41.97 45.20
N GLU A 379 3.70 -43.08 45.11
CA GLU A 379 4.06 -44.32 45.80
C GLU A 379 3.93 -45.48 44.81
N THR A 380 5.00 -46.26 44.75
CA THR A 380 5.17 -47.52 44.04
C THR A 380 5.32 -48.58 45.13
N ASN A 381 4.49 -49.63 45.14
CA ASN A 381 4.92 -51.04 45.03
C ASN A 381 3.85 -52.03 45.49
N GLU A 382 3.71 -53.06 44.64
CA GLU A 382 3.64 -54.49 44.95
C GLU A 382 2.48 -55.09 45.79
N ASP A 383 1.78 -55.98 45.08
CA ASP A 383 1.61 -57.41 45.40
C ASP A 383 0.24 -57.97 45.83
N GLN A 384 -0.10 -59.03 45.10
CA GLN A 384 -0.88 -60.23 45.47
C GLN A 384 -2.42 -60.26 45.33
N ASN A 385 -2.83 -60.96 44.26
CA ASN A 385 -3.50 -62.27 44.29
C ASN A 385 -5.00 -62.34 44.68
N GLN A 386 -5.89 -62.64 43.72
CA GLN A 386 -6.61 -63.94 43.62
C GLN A 386 -7.71 -63.98 42.51
N THR A 387 -7.47 -64.94 41.62
CA THR A 387 -8.29 -65.86 40.79
C THR A 387 -9.83 -65.91 40.82
N SER A 388 -10.41 -66.09 39.61
CA SER A 388 -11.45 -67.06 39.13
C SER A 388 -12.57 -66.40 38.30
N ALA A 389 -12.62 -66.60 36.97
CA ALA A 389 -13.33 -67.67 36.21
C ALA A 389 -14.87 -67.59 36.36
N GLY A 390 -15.75 -67.63 35.34
CA GLY A 390 -15.74 -67.80 33.89
C GLY A 390 -17.19 -68.01 33.38
N GLY A 391 -17.43 -67.97 32.05
CA GLY A 391 -18.64 -68.47 31.35
C GLY A 391 -19.73 -67.42 31.04
N GLN A 392 -19.93 -66.99 29.78
CA GLN A 392 -20.75 -67.59 28.69
C GLN A 392 -22.28 -67.39 28.85
N ASP A 393 -22.88 -66.51 28.03
CA ASP A 393 -23.67 -66.89 26.83
C ASP A 393 -24.67 -65.81 26.34
N LEU A 394 -24.77 -65.73 25.02
CA LEU A 394 -25.73 -65.02 24.14
C LEU A 394 -27.09 -65.79 24.12
N PRO A 395 -28.24 -65.24 23.65
CA PRO A 395 -28.48 -65.06 22.20
C PRO A 395 -29.41 -63.90 21.76
N ALA A 396 -29.48 -63.81 20.42
CA ALA A 396 -30.10 -62.83 19.54
C ALA A 396 -31.64 -62.92 19.40
N GLY A 397 -32.25 -61.92 18.73
CA GLY A 397 -33.45 -62.15 17.91
C GLY A 397 -34.42 -60.99 17.69
N GLN A 398 -34.31 -60.36 16.50
CA GLN A 398 -35.38 -59.96 15.56
C GLN A 398 -36.27 -58.70 15.77
N ASP A 399 -36.23 -57.89 14.70
CA ASP A 399 -37.13 -56.81 14.18
C ASP A 399 -38.50 -57.39 13.70
N PRO A 400 -39.51 -56.67 13.11
CA PRO A 400 -39.62 -55.23 12.79
C PRO A 400 -41.01 -54.55 12.94
N SER A 401 -41.03 -53.24 12.65
CA SER A 401 -42.05 -52.48 11.86
C SER A 401 -43.20 -51.67 12.52
N ASN A 402 -43.38 -50.49 11.91
CA ASN A 402 -44.56 -49.61 11.77
C ASN A 402 -44.81 -48.39 12.71
N HIS A 403 -44.71 -47.22 12.06
CA HIS A 403 -45.19 -45.85 12.35
C HIS A 403 -46.74 -45.74 12.50
N PRO A 404 -47.33 -44.54 12.68
CA PRO A 404 -47.07 -43.45 13.65
C PRO A 404 -48.40 -42.87 14.24
N ASN A 405 -48.39 -42.03 15.30
CA ASN A 405 -49.06 -40.71 15.27
C ASN A 405 -48.89 -39.87 16.56
N SER A 406 -48.95 -38.56 16.33
CA SER A 406 -49.14 -37.36 17.17
C SER A 406 -49.56 -37.48 18.64
N SER A 407 -49.03 -36.58 19.48
CA SER A 407 -49.80 -35.56 20.23
C SER A 407 -48.90 -34.60 21.03
N GLY A 408 -49.33 -33.33 21.10
CA GLY A 408 -48.88 -32.31 22.06
C GLY A 408 -47.71 -31.42 21.63
N ASP A 409 -47.63 -30.14 22.01
CA ASP A 409 -48.62 -29.16 22.44
C ASP A 409 -47.89 -27.79 22.42
N HIS A 410 -48.65 -26.70 22.25
CA HIS A 410 -48.42 -25.30 22.67
C HIS A 410 -47.01 -24.64 22.54
N GLN A 411 -46.80 -23.36 22.22
CA GLN A 411 -47.56 -22.12 22.01
C GLN A 411 -46.47 -21.11 21.59
N ASP A 412 -46.69 -20.21 20.63
CA ASP A 412 -46.41 -18.79 20.88
C ASP A 412 -47.06 -17.87 19.86
N LYS A 413 -47.49 -16.71 20.38
CA LYS A 413 -48.23 -15.66 19.68
C LYS A 413 -47.28 -14.74 18.95
N ASP A 414 -47.69 -14.35 17.74
CA ASP A 414 -47.18 -13.17 17.05
C ASP A 414 -48.33 -12.40 16.41
N GLN A 415 -48.08 -11.10 16.22
CA GLN A 415 -48.79 -10.11 15.39
C GLN A 415 -49.72 -9.07 16.03
N GLN A 416 -49.12 -7.88 16.16
CA GLN A 416 -49.29 -6.72 15.27
C GLN A 416 -50.67 -6.04 15.14
N GLN A 417 -50.54 -4.72 15.27
CA GLN A 417 -51.52 -3.67 15.35
C GLN A 417 -51.61 -2.98 13.99
N SER A 418 -52.83 -2.78 13.50
CA SER A 418 -53.14 -1.96 12.32
C SER A 418 -53.55 -0.55 12.73
N LYS A 419 -53.19 0.44 11.90
CA LYS A 419 -54.08 1.50 11.41
C LYS A 419 -53.34 2.48 10.48
N ASP A 420 -53.83 2.54 9.24
CA ASP A 420 -53.66 3.63 8.27
C ASP A 420 -54.46 4.87 8.68
N VAL A 421 -53.95 6.07 8.35
CA VAL A 421 -54.70 7.20 7.75
C VAL A 421 -53.77 8.12 6.93
N SER A 422 -54.20 8.31 5.68
CA SER A 422 -54.04 9.29 4.58
C SER A 422 -53.34 10.67 4.71
N GLN A 423 -52.58 10.99 3.64
CA GLN A 423 -52.51 12.19 2.76
C GLN A 423 -52.54 13.64 3.31
N GLU A 424 -51.54 14.48 2.92
CA GLU A 424 -51.59 15.59 1.92
C GLU A 424 -50.50 16.68 2.14
N GLY A 425 -49.96 17.25 1.05
CA GLY A 425 -49.37 18.60 0.99
C GLY A 425 -47.84 18.76 1.11
N ASN A 426 -47.15 19.12 0.01
CA ASN A 426 -46.60 20.47 -0.22
C ASN A 426 -45.64 20.47 -1.44
N GLY A 427 -46.13 21.01 -2.56
CA GLY A 427 -45.33 21.33 -3.75
C GLY A 427 -45.42 22.83 -4.00
N GLN A 428 -44.51 23.60 -3.40
CA GLN A 428 -44.28 25.02 -3.69
C GLN A 428 -43.11 25.50 -2.82
N GLN A 429 -41.89 25.09 -3.17
CA GLN A 429 -40.68 25.69 -2.58
C GLN A 429 -39.42 25.57 -3.46
N THR A 430 -39.50 24.95 -4.63
CA THR A 430 -38.31 24.64 -5.46
C THR A 430 -38.10 25.56 -6.66
N SER A 431 -38.92 26.60 -6.86
CA SER A 431 -38.78 27.49 -8.03
C SER A 431 -38.01 28.79 -7.74
N ASP A 432 -37.99 29.27 -6.49
CA ASP A 432 -37.30 30.51 -6.13
C ASP A 432 -35.81 30.29 -5.80
N GLU A 433 -35.42 29.10 -5.33
CA GLU A 433 -34.01 28.74 -5.08
C GLU A 433 -33.21 28.48 -6.37
N GLN A 434 -33.88 28.13 -7.48
CA GLN A 434 -33.20 27.93 -8.77
C GLN A 434 -32.90 29.26 -9.48
N GLN A 435 -33.75 30.27 -9.35
CA GLN A 435 -33.52 31.58 -9.96
C GLN A 435 -32.46 32.42 -9.22
N SER A 436 -32.26 32.20 -7.92
CA SER A 436 -31.17 32.83 -7.18
C SER A 436 -29.79 32.27 -7.56
N PHE A 437 -29.70 30.97 -7.91
CA PHE A 437 -28.45 30.33 -8.30
C PHE A 437 -27.96 30.76 -9.69
N GLU A 438 -28.85 30.88 -10.68
CA GLU A 438 -28.47 31.35 -12.04
C GLU A 438 -28.02 32.82 -12.06
N SER A 439 -28.53 33.64 -11.13
CA SER A 439 -28.17 35.06 -11.01
C SER A 439 -26.78 35.31 -10.40
N GLU A 440 -26.29 34.39 -9.55
CA GLU A 440 -24.93 34.47 -9.00
C GLU A 440 -23.88 33.95 -9.98
N GLU A 441 -24.20 32.93 -10.78
CA GLU A 441 -23.28 32.36 -11.77
C GLU A 441 -22.97 33.34 -12.91
N GLN A 442 -23.97 34.13 -13.35
CA GLN A 442 -23.76 35.20 -14.34
C GLN A 442 -22.94 36.39 -13.80
N LYS A 443 -23.02 36.68 -12.50
CA LYS A 443 -22.19 37.73 -11.88
C LYS A 443 -20.73 37.30 -11.71
N GLN A 444 -20.47 36.01 -11.51
CA GLN A 444 -19.10 35.49 -11.44
C GLN A 444 -18.44 35.41 -12.83
N ALA A 445 -19.18 34.99 -13.87
CA ALA A 445 -18.66 34.95 -15.24
C ALA A 445 -18.31 36.35 -15.80
N GLY A 446 -19.06 37.40 -15.42
CA GLY A 446 -18.77 38.78 -15.83
C GLY A 446 -17.50 39.37 -15.19
N ASN A 447 -17.18 38.97 -13.95
CA ASN A 447 -15.99 39.47 -13.24
C ASN A 447 -14.69 38.82 -13.73
N GLU A 448 -14.72 37.61 -14.26
CA GLU A 448 -13.53 36.94 -14.80
C GLU A 448 -13.12 37.49 -16.18
N GLN A 449 -14.06 37.99 -16.98
CA GLN A 449 -13.73 38.66 -18.26
C GLN A 449 -13.15 40.08 -18.09
N GLN A 450 -13.43 40.77 -16.98
CA GLN A 450 -12.80 42.06 -16.67
C GLN A 450 -11.40 41.93 -16.04
N ALA A 451 -11.07 40.78 -15.43
CA ALA A 451 -9.74 40.54 -14.86
C ALA A 451 -8.68 40.13 -15.90
N ALA A 452 -9.08 39.66 -17.08
CA ALA A 452 -8.16 39.23 -18.14
C ALA A 452 -7.74 40.34 -19.13
N GLY A 453 -8.32 41.54 -19.03
CA GLY A 453 -8.09 42.66 -19.97
C GLY A 453 -7.10 43.73 -19.51
N GLY A 454 -6.47 43.59 -18.33
CA GLY A 454 -5.72 44.69 -17.70
C GLY A 454 -4.35 44.30 -17.21
N GLN A 455 -3.43 43.91 -18.11
CA GLN A 455 -1.98 43.88 -17.81
C GLN A 455 -1.14 43.88 -19.11
N GLN A 456 -1.12 45.01 -19.79
CA GLN A 456 -0.02 45.41 -20.67
C GLN A 456 0.47 46.80 -20.24
N THR A 457 1.79 47.01 -20.34
CA THR A 457 2.58 48.26 -20.20
C THR A 457 3.09 48.64 -18.80
N HIS A 458 4.40 48.46 -18.52
CA HIS A 458 5.44 49.51 -18.43
C HIS A 458 6.67 49.07 -17.62
N GLU A 459 7.88 49.17 -18.20
CA GLU A 459 9.14 49.64 -17.56
C GLU A 459 10.27 49.56 -18.62
N GLN A 460 10.58 50.66 -19.32
CA GLN A 460 11.56 51.70 -19.02
C GLN A 460 13.04 51.29 -19.19
N ARG A 461 13.65 51.84 -20.25
CA ARG A 461 15.10 52.00 -20.52
C ARG A 461 15.75 52.93 -19.49
N PRO A 462 17.07 52.84 -19.28
CA PRO A 462 17.91 53.99 -18.95
C PRO A 462 18.66 54.51 -20.18
N ALA A 463 18.81 55.83 -20.25
CA ALA A 463 19.66 56.56 -21.18
C ALA A 463 20.96 56.99 -20.48
N ALA A 464 22.09 56.98 -21.20
CA ALA A 464 23.28 57.75 -20.87
C ALA A 464 24.07 58.10 -22.15
N GLN A 465 24.20 59.42 -22.36
CA GLN A 465 25.31 60.21 -22.94
C GLN A 465 25.93 59.82 -24.29
N GLU A 466 25.70 60.63 -25.33
CA GLU A 466 26.49 61.82 -25.75
C GLU A 466 27.77 61.46 -26.53
N GLY A 467 27.75 61.79 -27.83
CA GLY A 467 28.86 61.65 -28.76
C GLY A 467 28.48 62.20 -30.13
N ASN A 468 28.56 63.53 -30.25
CA ASN A 468 28.29 64.33 -31.44
C ASN A 468 29.52 64.35 -32.37
N GLN A 469 29.33 64.12 -33.68
CA GLN A 469 30.10 64.64 -34.85
C GLN A 469 29.62 63.88 -36.09
N ARG A 470 28.77 64.44 -36.97
CA ARG A 470 29.01 65.37 -38.09
C ARG A 470 29.92 64.84 -39.22
N GLU A 471 29.46 65.15 -40.44
CA GLU A 471 30.08 65.09 -41.78
C GLU A 471 29.93 63.75 -42.52
N SER A 472 29.16 63.66 -43.60
CA SER A 472 29.15 64.36 -44.91
C SER A 472 29.81 63.49 -45.97
N GLY A 473 29.14 63.35 -47.12
CA GLY A 473 29.84 63.31 -48.40
C GLY A 473 29.98 61.96 -49.10
N SER A 474 29.09 61.77 -50.08
CA SER A 474 29.49 61.65 -51.49
C SER A 474 30.02 60.31 -52.04
N GLN A 475 29.18 59.78 -52.93
CA GLN A 475 29.49 59.32 -54.30
C GLN A 475 30.28 58.02 -54.55
N ARG A 476 29.62 57.20 -55.40
CA ARG A 476 30.13 56.46 -56.59
C ARG A 476 31.22 55.41 -56.29
N GLN A 477 31.24 54.23 -56.89
CA GLN A 477 31.05 53.92 -58.30
C GLN A 477 30.99 52.39 -58.48
N ASP A 478 30.38 52.00 -59.59
CA ASP A 478 30.35 50.70 -60.27
C ASP A 478 31.52 49.74 -60.04
N SER A 479 31.25 48.43 -60.00
CA SER A 479 31.52 47.54 -61.15
C SER A 479 31.40 46.04 -60.80
N ASN A 480 30.56 45.34 -61.57
CA ASN A 480 30.72 44.03 -62.20
C ASN A 480 31.60 42.92 -61.58
N GLN A 481 30.98 41.73 -61.46
CA GLN A 481 31.33 40.42 -62.09
C GLN A 481 30.76 39.30 -61.19
N GLU A 482 29.74 38.53 -61.60
CA GLU A 482 29.83 37.31 -62.44
C GLU A 482 31.04 36.44 -62.03
N GLU A 483 30.88 35.23 -61.49
CA GLU A 483 30.30 34.05 -62.12
C GLU A 483 30.06 32.93 -61.09
N SER A 484 28.96 32.19 -61.31
CA SER A 484 28.68 30.76 -61.01
C SER A 484 28.97 30.15 -59.64
#